data_AF-A0A349ND86-F1
#
_entry.id   AF-A0A349ND86-F1
#
_cell.length_a   1.000
_cell.length_b   1.000
_cell.length_c   1.000
_cell.angle_alpha   90.00
_cell.angle_beta   90.00
_cell.angle_gamma   90.00
#
_symmetry.space_group_name_H-M   'P 1'
#
loop_
_entity.id
_entity.type
_entity.pdbx_description
1 polymer ?
#
loop_
_entity_poly.entity_id
_entity_poly.type
_entity_poly.pdbx_seq_one_letter_code
_entity_poly.pdbx_strand_id
1 'polypeptide(L)'
;STITNYLILATANSQPHLRALKRDLDKTLKELNVRIIGVDEGDHSGWSVVDAFDVMIHLFTHEVRENYDLETLWKDAQAIDAEPLMLNLEESV
;
A
#
# COMPACT_ATOMS: atom_id res chain seq x y z
N SER A 1 -6.63 -1.67 14.85
CA SER A 1 -7.92 -2.23 14.40
C SER A 1 -7.95 -3.71 14.75
N THR A 2 -9.13 -4.34 14.85
CA THR A 2 -9.23 -5.80 15.03
C THR A 2 -8.96 -6.58 13.73
N ILE A 3 -8.86 -5.87 12.60
CA ILE A 3 -8.70 -6.45 11.25
C ILE A 3 -7.23 -6.39 10.78
N THR A 4 -6.58 -5.23 10.91
CA THR A 4 -5.19 -5.01 10.45
C THR A 4 -4.42 -4.10 11.41
N ASN A 5 -3.08 -4.23 11.42
CA ASN A 5 -2.20 -3.42 12.27
C ASN A 5 -1.71 -2.15 11.56
N TYR A 6 -1.44 -2.22 10.25
CA TYR A 6 -0.90 -1.12 9.48
C TYR A 6 -1.69 -0.89 8.18
N LEU A 7 -1.86 0.39 7.83
CA LEU A 7 -2.43 0.82 6.57
C LEU A 7 -1.36 1.60 5.80
N ILE A 8 -1.03 1.15 4.60
CA ILE A 8 -0.11 1.86 3.71
C ILE A 8 -0.92 2.47 2.57
N LEU A 9 -0.81 3.79 2.40
CA LEU A 9 -1.47 4.53 1.33
C LEU A 9 -0.40 5.11 0.39
N ALA A 10 -0.31 4.60 -0.84
CA ALA A 10 0.66 5.06 -1.83
C ALA A 10 -0.02 5.63 -3.08
N THR A 11 0.59 6.68 -3.66
CA THR A 11 0.06 7.35 -4.85
C THR A 11 0.96 7.14 -6.06
N ALA A 12 0.38 6.63 -7.12
CA ALA A 12 0.96 6.51 -8.44
C ALA A 12 0.64 7.75 -9.29
N ASN A 13 1.62 8.18 -10.07
CA ASN A 13 1.50 9.33 -10.97
C ASN A 13 0.69 9.02 -12.25
N SER A 14 0.40 7.76 -12.55
CA SER A 14 -0.36 7.34 -13.75
C SER A 14 -0.78 5.88 -13.64
N GLN A 15 -1.69 5.43 -14.52
CA GLN A 15 -2.09 4.01 -14.57
C GLN A 15 -0.93 3.05 -14.87
N PRO A 16 0.00 3.33 -15.80
CA PRO A 16 1.20 2.51 -15.94
C PRO A 16 2.07 2.46 -14.68
N HIS A 17 2.21 3.59 -13.97
CA HIS A 17 2.96 3.63 -12.71
C HIS A 17 2.27 2.80 -11.62
N LEU A 18 0.94 2.87 -11.51
CA LEU A 18 0.16 2.04 -10.59
C LEU A 18 0.43 0.54 -10.81
N ARG A 19 0.38 0.10 -12.07
CA ARG A 19 0.69 -1.31 -12.44
C ARG A 19 2.13 -1.68 -12.13
N ALA A 20 3.07 -0.75 -12.30
CA ALA A 20 4.47 -0.98 -11.96
C ALA A 20 4.68 -1.15 -10.45
N LEU A 21 4.07 -0.28 -9.63
CA LEU A 21 4.10 -0.37 -8.17
C LEU A 21 3.46 -1.67 -7.68
N LYS A 22 2.30 -2.05 -8.22
CA LYS A 22 1.63 -3.31 -7.87
C LYS A 22 2.51 -4.53 -8.14
N ARG A 23 3.12 -4.58 -9.33
CA ARG A 23 4.03 -5.67 -9.70
C ARG A 23 5.25 -5.74 -8.76
N ASP A 24 5.80 -4.58 -8.40
CA ASP A 24 6.94 -4.51 -7.50
C ASP A 24 6.55 -4.97 -6.08
N LEU A 25 5.43 -4.47 -5.56
CA LEU A 25 4.84 -4.92 -4.29
C LEU A 25 4.64 -6.44 -4.26
N ASP A 26 4.02 -7.02 -5.29
CA ASP A 26 3.80 -8.47 -5.36
C ASP A 26 5.10 -9.26 -5.32
N LYS A 27 6.14 -8.77 -6.00
CA LYS A 27 7.47 -9.36 -5.99
C LYS A 27 8.09 -9.27 -4.59
N THR A 28 8.06 -8.10 -3.96
CA THR A 28 8.62 -7.87 -2.62
C THR A 28 7.92 -8.74 -1.58
N LEU A 29 6.58 -8.78 -1.56
CA LEU A 29 5.83 -9.62 -0.62
C LEU A 29 6.18 -11.11 -0.79
N LYS A 30 6.34 -11.56 -2.04
CA LYS A 30 6.79 -12.93 -2.33
C LYS A 30 8.21 -13.20 -1.82
N GLU A 31 9.16 -12.29 -2.05
CA GLU A 31 10.55 -12.42 -1.59
C GLU A 31 10.65 -12.45 -0.06
N LEU A 32 9.80 -11.69 0.62
CA LEU A 32 9.68 -11.66 2.08
C LEU A 32 8.87 -12.83 2.66
N ASN A 33 8.35 -13.74 1.82
CA ASN A 33 7.44 -14.82 2.21
C ASN A 33 6.18 -14.33 2.96
N VAL A 34 5.72 -13.12 2.66
CA VAL A 34 4.48 -12.57 3.20
C VAL A 34 3.30 -13.13 2.41
N ARG A 35 2.32 -13.68 3.12
CA ARG A 35 1.12 -14.24 2.52
C ARG A 35 0.13 -13.14 2.17
N ILE A 36 -0.27 -13.09 0.89
CA ILE A 36 -1.41 -12.28 0.45
C ILE A 36 -2.70 -13.05 0.74
N ILE A 37 -3.63 -12.40 1.44
CA ILE A 37 -4.96 -12.91 1.78
C ILE A 37 -5.95 -12.61 0.65
N GLY A 38 -5.86 -11.41 0.09
CA GLY A 38 -6.75 -10.95 -0.97
C GLY A 38 -6.15 -9.81 -1.77
N VAL A 39 -6.59 -9.72 -3.02
CA VAL A 39 -6.28 -8.60 -3.92
C VAL A 39 -7.60 -8.14 -4.54
N ASP A 40 -7.84 -6.84 -4.52
CA ASP A 40 -8.86 -6.20 -5.32
C ASP A 40 -8.19 -5.24 -6.31
N GLU A 41 -8.43 -5.46 -7.60
CA GLU A 41 -7.93 -4.65 -8.69
C GLU A 41 -9.00 -4.53 -9.77
N GLY A 42 -9.61 -3.35 -9.88
CA GLY A 42 -10.51 -3.06 -10.99
C GLY A 42 -9.73 -2.64 -12.23
N ASP A 43 -10.08 -3.18 -13.40
CA ASP A 43 -9.50 -2.75 -14.68
C ASP A 43 -9.64 -1.24 -14.87
N HIS A 44 -8.51 -0.56 -15.02
CA HIS A 44 -8.45 0.91 -15.16
C HIS A 44 -9.13 1.71 -14.02
N SER A 45 -9.38 1.08 -12.86
CA SER A 45 -10.02 1.74 -11.71
C SER A 45 -9.18 2.86 -11.09
N GLY A 46 -7.86 2.81 -11.26
CA GLY A 46 -6.94 3.70 -10.56
C GLY A 46 -6.75 3.32 -9.08
N TRP A 47 -7.21 2.13 -8.67
CA TRP A 47 -7.09 1.62 -7.32
C TRP A 47 -6.70 0.14 -7.33
N SER A 48 -5.69 -0.22 -6.56
CA SER A 48 -5.42 -1.61 -6.18
C SER A 48 -5.30 -1.72 -4.66
N VAL A 49 -5.94 -2.73 -4.09
CA VAL A 49 -5.86 -3.07 -2.66
C VAL A 49 -5.23 -4.43 -2.50
N VAL A 50 -4.25 -4.54 -1.62
CA VAL A 50 -3.60 -5.80 -1.23
C VAL A 50 -3.78 -5.99 0.26
N ASP A 51 -4.46 -7.08 0.63
CA ASP A 51 -4.60 -7.53 2.00
C ASP A 51 -3.51 -8.57 2.30
N ALA A 52 -2.60 -8.23 3.21
CA ALA A 52 -1.57 -9.11 3.75
C ALA A 52 -1.74 -9.33 5.27
N PHE A 53 -2.99 -9.32 5.75
CA PHE A 53 -3.40 -9.50 7.14
C PHE A 53 -2.92 -8.38 8.08
N ASP A 54 -1.65 -8.42 8.49
CA ASP A 54 -1.07 -7.44 9.42
C ASP A 54 -0.88 -6.06 8.75
N VAL A 55 -0.77 -6.04 7.42
CA VAL A 55 -0.63 -4.83 6.61
C VAL A 55 -1.64 -4.85 5.47
N MET A 56 -2.37 -3.74 5.29
CA MET A 56 -3.22 -3.50 4.14
C MET A 56 -2.67 -2.35 3.31
N ILE A 57 -2.37 -2.64 2.03
CA ILE A 57 -1.72 -1.68 1.12
C ILE A 57 -2.72 -1.22 0.09
N HIS A 58 -2.91 0.10 0.00
CA HIS A 58 -3.73 0.74 -1.02
C HIS A 58 -2.84 1.55 -1.95
N LEU A 59 -2.88 1.21 -3.23
CA LEU A 59 -2.21 1.91 -4.31
C LEU A 59 -3.27 2.67 -5.10
N PHE A 60 -3.08 3.98 -5.26
CA PHE A 60 -4.04 4.86 -5.93
C PHE A 60 -3.40 5.63 -7.08
N THR A 61 -4.19 6.08 -8.05
CA THR A 61 -3.86 7.31 -8.79
C THR A 61 -4.22 8.54 -7.95
N HIS A 62 -3.62 9.70 -8.24
CA HIS A 62 -3.93 10.95 -7.53
C HIS A 62 -5.43 11.25 -7.46
N GLU A 63 -6.11 11.23 -8.61
CA GLU A 63 -7.56 11.49 -8.72
C GLU A 63 -8.39 10.59 -7.80
N VAL A 64 -8.07 9.30 -7.75
CA VAL A 64 -8.81 8.33 -6.94
C VAL A 64 -8.51 8.54 -5.45
N ARG A 65 -7.26 8.79 -5.07
CA ARG A 65 -6.90 9.04 -3.67
C ARG A 65 -7.63 10.26 -3.12
N GLU A 66 -7.66 11.35 -3.88
CA GLU A 66 -8.37 12.57 -3.49
C GLU A 66 -9.88 12.35 -3.37
N ASN A 67 -10.49 11.57 -4.28
CA ASN A 67 -11.92 11.30 -4.24
C ASN A 67 -12.35 10.41 -3.06
N TYR A 68 -11.52 9.42 -2.69
CA TYR A 68 -11.85 8.50 -1.60
C TYR A 68 -11.37 8.96 -0.22
N ASP A 69 -10.29 9.75 -0.15
CA ASP A 69 -9.77 10.40 1.07
C ASP A 69 -9.76 9.47 2.30
N LEU A 70 -9.09 8.33 2.16
CA LEU A 70 -9.00 7.36 3.26
C LEU A 70 -8.24 7.94 4.46
N GLU A 71 -7.37 8.91 4.24
CA GLU A 71 -6.68 9.65 5.28
C GLU A 71 -7.65 10.24 6.30
N THR A 72 -8.74 10.87 5.84
CA THR A 72 -9.77 11.40 6.74
C THR A 72 -10.47 10.30 7.54
N LEU A 73 -10.72 9.13 6.93
CA LEU A 73 -11.32 7.97 7.62
C LEU A 73 -10.40 7.41 8.71
N TRP A 74 -9.08 7.44 8.49
CA TRP A 74 -8.08 6.88 9.38
C TRP A 74 -7.31 7.93 10.20
N LYS A 75 -7.80 9.16 10.26
CA LYS A 75 -7.12 10.30 10.92
C LYS A 75 -6.77 10.08 12.40
N ASP A 76 -7.49 9.21 13.08
CA ASP A 76 -7.28 8.90 14.50
C ASP A 76 -6.19 7.81 14.69
N ALA A 77 -5.70 7.21 13.60
CA ALA A 77 -4.57 6.29 13.65
C ALA A 77 -3.26 7.06 13.81
N GLN A 78 -2.31 6.45 14.52
CA GLN A 78 -0.97 6.99 14.62
C GLN A 78 -0.28 6.98 13.24
N ALA A 79 0.07 8.16 12.74
CA ALA A 79 0.93 8.27 11.57
C ALA A 79 2.33 7.76 11.92
N ILE A 80 2.84 6.84 11.10
CA ILE A 80 4.19 6.30 11.22
C ILE A 80 5.01 6.90 10.10
N ASP A 81 6.09 7.60 10.46
CA ASP A 81 7.06 8.07 9.49
C ASP A 81 7.83 6.87 8.91
N ALA A 82 7.85 6.76 7.59
CA ALA A 82 8.51 5.69 6.88
C ALA A 82 10.01 5.96 6.69
N GLU A 83 10.48 7.21 6.75
CA GLU A 83 11.90 7.53 6.53
C GLU A 83 12.84 6.77 7.48
N PRO A 84 12.59 6.70 8.81
CA PRO A 84 13.43 5.94 9.72
C PRO A 84 13.43 4.43 9.42
N LEU A 85 12.34 3.90 8.86
CA LEU A 85 12.24 2.48 8.50
C LEU A 85 13.09 2.13 7.28
N MET A 86 13.23 3.07 6.34
CA MET A 86 14.05 2.88 5.14
C MET A 86 15.55 2.85 5.46
N LEU A 87 16.02 3.71 6.38
CA LEU A 87 17.43 3.74 6.80
C LEU A 87 17.88 2.41 7.42
N ASN A 88 17.01 1.78 8.23
CA ASN A 88 17.32 0.49 8.86
C ASN A 88 17.38 -0.68 7.86
N LEU A 89 16.68 -0.56 6.72
CA LEU A 89 16.73 -1.57 5.66
C LEU A 89 18.05 -1.51 4.89
N GLU A 90 18.59 -0.31 4.64
CA GLU A 90 19.88 -0.14 3.96
C GLU A 90 21.06 -0.64 4.81
N GLU A 91 20.98 -0.53 6.15
CA GLU A 91 22.01 -1.06 7.05
C GLU A 91 21.96 -2.59 7.24
N SER A 92 20.86 -3.23 6.82
CA SER A 92 20.63 -4.67 6.98
C SER A 92 20.99 -5.51 5.74
N VAL A 93 21.43 -4.87 4.65
CA VAL A 93 21.86 -5.49 3.38
C VAL A 93 23.38 -5.42 3.24
#